data_AF-A0A9J6BF12-F1
#
_entry.id   AF-A0A9J6BF12-F1
#
_cell.length_a   1.000
_cell.length_b   1.000
_cell.length_c   1.000
_cell.angle_alpha   90.00
_cell.angle_beta   90.00
_cell.angle_gamma   90.00
#
_symmetry.space_group_name_H-M   'P 1'
#
loop_
_entity.id
_entity.type
_entity.pdbx_description
1 polymer ?
#
loop_
_entity_poly.entity_id
_entity_poly.type
_entity_poly.pdbx_seq_one_letter_code
_entity_poly.pdbx_strand_id
1 'polypeptide(L)'
;MGGEDEALLGFSWRSGSTRDTTGIIMWNDVFLHEVPTTGEKLAIIVMDTQGLFDNETSPMDNSRIFALGTLISSIQVLNLSGVVQEDQLQYLQFATEFAKFATADSQGTSGKPFQNLLFLIRDWTNPDEYPFGSEGGSEYMKYFLKIKPNQKEELRSVRQFIQSSFEELSCSLLPHPGSVIAGGKRLKVPYNGSWGKMDDDFKEELEKLIQHLLEPDRLVIKKINNKDLKGVEFKEYIDQYFKLFQSEDLPQAQSIYESTVEKQMNLLINQCYDNYKEIIFKNQDMIVTKEQIPIFHAMAKNQALLLYKETKKMGNAKHHEKFQKDFEDMMEKAYVQWSDRSEKNLKQIQEEKEKTRLALEEKERLYRQQLEDEKKAAEKIAELDRLNAQKEIEKAKYLKEKEIAEFRLKAEEDKRKALENDKKREEEFRRQMQAQLETMQALANRPVVVSGGGGGCNIL
;
A
#
# COMPACT_ATOMS: atom_id res chain seq x y z
N MET A 1 -37.27 6.89 20.13
CA MET A 1 -37.77 8.22 20.57
C MET A 1 -37.19 8.55 21.94
N GLY A 2 -37.18 9.83 22.34
CA GLY A 2 -36.69 10.26 23.66
C GLY A 2 -37.68 9.98 24.80
N GLY A 3 -37.32 10.35 26.03
CA GLY A 3 -38.21 10.23 27.19
C GLY A 3 -39.43 11.18 27.13
N GLU A 4 -40.52 10.82 27.80
CA GLU A 4 -41.80 11.59 27.82
C GLU A 4 -41.60 13.08 28.17
N ASP A 5 -40.76 13.38 29.17
CA ASP A 5 -40.49 14.74 29.66
C ASP A 5 -39.17 15.33 29.14
N GLU A 6 -38.41 14.58 28.33
CA GLU A 6 -37.10 14.99 27.84
C GLU A 6 -37.24 16.15 26.84
N ALA A 7 -36.38 17.18 26.97
CA ALA A 7 -36.38 18.29 26.04
C ALA A 7 -35.79 17.87 24.69
N LEU A 8 -36.39 18.32 23.59
CA LEU A 8 -35.87 18.06 22.24
C LEU A 8 -34.61 18.90 22.02
N LEU A 9 -33.49 18.19 21.90
CA LEU A 9 -32.20 18.73 21.51
C LEU A 9 -31.91 18.37 20.05
N GLY A 10 -31.03 19.11 19.39
CA GLY A 10 -30.74 18.91 17.97
C GLY A 10 -30.43 20.21 17.26
N PHE A 11 -30.84 20.31 16.00
CA PHE A 11 -30.90 21.58 15.28
C PHE A 11 -31.72 22.59 16.09
N SER A 12 -31.33 23.86 16.02
CA SER A 12 -32.06 24.93 16.68
C SER A 12 -33.49 24.98 16.13
N TRP A 13 -34.46 25.06 17.03
CA TRP A 13 -35.86 25.22 16.68
C TRP A 13 -36.52 26.14 17.70
N ARG A 14 -37.48 26.95 17.25
CA ARG A 14 -38.26 27.82 18.13
C ARG A 14 -39.61 28.16 17.54
N SER A 15 -40.57 28.46 18.43
CA SER A 15 -41.83 29.07 18.03
C SER A 15 -41.65 30.55 17.70
N GLY A 16 -42.40 31.07 16.74
CA GLY A 16 -42.44 32.48 16.41
C GLY A 16 -42.59 32.71 14.91
N SER A 17 -42.86 33.96 14.52
CA SER A 17 -43.02 34.35 13.11
C SER A 17 -41.69 34.65 12.40
N THR A 18 -40.58 34.70 13.15
CA THR A 18 -39.25 34.95 12.60
C THR A 18 -38.53 33.62 12.39
N ARG A 19 -37.83 33.49 11.26
CA ARG A 19 -37.04 32.31 10.90
C ARG A 19 -35.95 31.99 11.92
N ASP A 20 -35.57 30.72 11.99
CA ASP A 20 -34.47 30.25 12.86
C ASP A 20 -33.27 29.78 12.02
N THR A 21 -33.47 28.76 11.19
CA THR A 21 -32.44 28.24 10.27
C THR A 21 -32.19 29.20 9.10
N THR A 22 -30.92 29.47 8.79
CA THR A 22 -30.48 30.25 7.62
C THR A 22 -29.52 29.39 6.77
N GLY A 23 -29.79 29.26 5.48
CA GLY A 23 -29.00 28.42 4.57
C GLY A 23 -29.24 26.91 4.75
N ILE A 24 -28.17 26.13 4.70
CA ILE A 24 -28.18 24.66 4.91
C ILE A 24 -27.22 24.36 6.07
N ILE A 25 -27.72 23.67 7.08
CA ILE A 25 -26.96 23.24 8.25
C ILE A 25 -26.87 21.71 8.21
N MET A 26 -25.67 21.16 8.35
CA MET A 26 -25.48 19.72 8.51
C MET A 26 -25.24 19.39 9.98
N TRP A 27 -25.71 18.23 10.42
CA TRP A 27 -25.36 17.73 11.74
C TRP A 27 -23.85 17.53 11.84
N ASN A 28 -23.26 17.89 12.99
CA ASN A 28 -21.81 17.88 13.19
C ASN A 28 -21.22 16.46 13.21
N ASP A 29 -22.03 15.48 13.61
CA ASP A 29 -21.63 14.07 13.68
C ASP A 29 -22.23 13.28 12.52
N VAL A 30 -21.39 12.51 11.82
CA VAL A 30 -21.83 11.57 10.79
C VAL A 30 -22.18 10.25 11.46
N PHE A 31 -23.42 9.79 11.33
CA PHE A 31 -23.81 8.50 11.88
C PHE A 31 -23.32 7.39 10.96
N LEU A 32 -22.67 6.38 11.54
CA LEU A 32 -22.15 5.24 10.79
C LEU A 32 -23.04 4.02 11.05
N HIS A 33 -23.46 3.36 9.98
CA HIS A 33 -24.18 2.10 10.03
C HIS A 33 -23.42 1.04 9.25
N GLU A 34 -23.14 -0.10 9.86
CA GLU A 34 -22.54 -1.24 9.17
C GLU A 34 -23.65 -2.22 8.79
N VAL A 35 -23.84 -2.44 7.50
CA VAL A 35 -24.85 -3.35 6.96
C VAL A 35 -24.46 -4.78 7.37
N PRO A 36 -25.25 -5.48 8.22
CA PRO A 36 -24.82 -6.75 8.80
C PRO A 36 -24.55 -7.86 7.77
N THR A 37 -25.22 -7.81 6.62
CA THR A 37 -25.15 -8.83 5.57
C THR A 37 -23.92 -8.67 4.67
N THR A 38 -23.47 -7.44 4.41
CA THR A 38 -22.37 -7.13 3.48
C THR A 38 -21.10 -6.64 4.17
N GLY A 39 -21.20 -6.16 5.41
CA GLY A 39 -20.12 -5.46 6.11
C GLY A 39 -19.85 -4.05 5.56
N GLU A 40 -20.71 -3.55 4.67
CA GLU A 40 -20.57 -2.22 4.09
C GLU A 40 -20.88 -1.13 5.13
N LYS A 41 -20.05 -0.09 5.18
CA LYS A 41 -20.20 1.03 6.11
C LYS A 41 -20.86 2.21 5.41
N LEU A 42 -22.09 2.51 5.82
CA LEU A 42 -22.87 3.64 5.37
C LEU A 42 -22.63 4.85 6.27
N ALA A 43 -22.50 6.02 5.66
CA ALA A 43 -22.44 7.31 6.33
C ALA A 43 -23.78 8.03 6.15
N ILE A 44 -24.44 8.34 7.26
CA ILE A 44 -25.75 9.02 7.29
C ILE A 44 -25.50 10.46 7.73
N ILE A 45 -25.90 11.39 6.86
CA ILE A 45 -25.78 12.83 7.08
C ILE A 45 -27.18 13.41 7.13
N VAL A 46 -27.48 14.14 8.21
CA VAL A 46 -28.75 14.86 8.36
C VAL A 46 -28.52 16.33 8.05
N MET A 47 -29.41 16.90 7.24
CA MET A 47 -29.33 18.28 6.80
C MET A 47 -30.64 18.98 7.16
N ASP A 48 -30.52 20.14 7.80
CA ASP A 48 -31.62 21.07 8.01
C ASP A 48 -31.47 22.25 7.05
N THR A 49 -32.56 22.71 6.47
CA THR A 49 -32.56 23.76 5.44
C THR A 49 -33.50 24.88 5.85
N GLN A 50 -33.12 26.11 5.53
CA GLN A 50 -33.98 27.27 5.67
C GLN A 50 -35.34 27.06 4.99
N GLY A 51 -36.40 27.53 5.64
CA GLY A 51 -37.76 27.44 5.12
C GLY A 51 -37.94 28.25 3.82
N LEU A 52 -38.56 27.63 2.83
CA LEU A 52 -38.73 28.18 1.47
C LEU A 52 -39.67 29.41 1.38
N PHE A 53 -40.30 29.80 2.49
CA PHE A 53 -41.41 30.75 2.55
C PHE A 53 -41.23 31.81 3.64
N ASP A 54 -40.00 32.23 3.92
CA ASP A 54 -39.77 33.36 4.83
C ASP A 54 -39.96 34.73 4.15
N ASN A 55 -40.08 35.79 4.95
CA ASN A 55 -40.29 37.16 4.45
C ASN A 55 -38.98 37.95 4.26
N GLU A 56 -37.82 37.32 4.47
CA GLU A 56 -36.51 37.97 4.46
C GLU A 56 -35.60 37.50 3.31
N THR A 57 -35.95 36.41 2.66
CA THR A 57 -35.17 35.77 1.61
C THR A 57 -35.93 35.83 0.29
N SER A 58 -35.19 36.19 -0.77
CA SER A 58 -35.77 36.29 -2.09
C SER A 58 -36.26 34.91 -2.57
N PRO A 59 -37.30 34.84 -3.42
CA PRO A 59 -37.73 33.58 -4.04
C PRO A 59 -36.58 32.87 -4.78
N MET A 60 -35.63 33.63 -5.31
CA MET A 60 -34.43 33.14 -5.98
C MET A 60 -33.48 32.43 -5.02
N ASP A 61 -33.25 32.99 -3.84
CA ASP A 61 -32.40 32.37 -2.81
C ASP A 61 -33.06 31.13 -2.19
N ASN A 62 -34.38 31.15 -2.00
CA ASN A 62 -35.12 29.94 -1.60
C ASN A 62 -34.98 28.84 -2.66
N SER A 63 -35.02 29.21 -3.94
CA SER A 63 -34.77 28.27 -5.04
C SER A 63 -33.35 27.72 -5.03
N ARG A 64 -32.33 28.54 -4.69
CA ARG A 64 -30.93 28.09 -4.53
C ARG A 64 -30.78 27.06 -3.42
N ILE A 65 -31.34 27.33 -2.25
CA ILE A 65 -31.25 26.44 -1.08
C ILE A 65 -31.95 25.11 -1.39
N PHE A 66 -33.14 25.18 -1.98
CA PHE A 66 -33.91 23.99 -2.37
C PHE A 66 -33.18 23.14 -3.41
N ALA A 67 -32.66 23.80 -4.45
CA ALA A 67 -31.87 23.18 -5.50
C ALA A 67 -30.65 22.44 -4.98
N LEU A 68 -29.85 23.11 -4.15
CA LEU A 68 -28.67 22.54 -3.54
C LEU A 68 -29.04 21.37 -2.63
N GLY A 69 -30.04 21.52 -1.77
CA GLY A 69 -30.55 20.46 -0.89
C GLY A 69 -30.99 19.21 -1.67
N THR A 70 -31.67 19.40 -2.80
CA THR A 70 -32.12 18.30 -3.67
C THR A 70 -30.96 17.63 -4.40
N LEU A 71 -29.96 18.40 -4.86
CA LEU A 71 -28.77 17.85 -5.55
C LEU A 71 -27.94 16.97 -4.62
N ILE A 72 -27.78 17.35 -3.34
CA ILE A 72 -26.91 16.67 -2.39
C ILE A 72 -27.61 15.56 -1.61
N SER A 73 -28.93 15.62 -1.41
CA SER A 73 -29.69 14.61 -0.66
C SER A 73 -29.99 13.35 -1.49
N SER A 74 -30.04 12.19 -0.83
CA SER A 74 -30.66 10.98 -1.38
C SER A 74 -32.16 10.94 -1.12
N ILE A 75 -32.58 11.49 0.01
CA ILE A 75 -33.99 11.67 0.39
C ILE A 75 -34.22 13.16 0.66
N GLN A 76 -35.03 13.80 -0.18
CA GLN A 76 -35.49 15.17 0.05
C GLN A 76 -36.87 15.13 0.71
N VAL A 77 -36.98 15.72 1.91
CA VAL A 77 -38.28 15.90 2.57
C VAL A 77 -38.77 17.31 2.28
N LEU A 78 -39.85 17.42 1.51
CA LEU A 78 -40.54 18.68 1.26
C LEU A 78 -41.66 18.84 2.31
N ASN A 79 -41.36 19.61 3.35
CA ASN A 79 -42.27 19.87 4.47
C ASN A 79 -43.25 21.00 4.11
N LEU A 80 -44.51 20.65 3.91
CA LEU A 80 -45.62 21.54 3.57
C LEU A 80 -46.66 21.54 4.71
N SER A 81 -47.54 22.55 4.75
CA SER A 81 -48.61 22.62 5.75
C SER A 81 -49.97 22.69 5.07
N GLY A 82 -50.92 21.87 5.55
CA GLY A 82 -52.29 21.81 5.05
C GLY A 82 -52.40 21.35 3.59
N VAL A 83 -53.34 21.96 2.86
CA VAL A 83 -53.60 21.60 1.46
C VAL A 83 -52.47 22.10 0.56
N VAL A 84 -51.94 21.21 -0.28
CA VAL A 84 -50.87 21.53 -1.25
C VAL A 84 -51.37 22.54 -2.28
N GLN A 85 -50.61 23.63 -2.45
CA GLN A 85 -50.91 24.72 -3.39
C GLN A 85 -50.00 24.65 -4.64
N GLU A 86 -50.43 25.26 -5.74
CA GLU A 86 -49.68 25.19 -7.02
C GLU A 86 -48.35 25.94 -6.99
N ASP A 87 -48.27 27.06 -6.27
CA ASP A 87 -47.05 27.84 -6.07
C ASP A 87 -45.98 27.03 -5.32
N GLN A 88 -46.38 26.21 -4.34
CA GLN A 88 -45.48 25.29 -3.65
C GLN A 88 -44.85 24.27 -4.61
N LEU A 89 -45.60 23.81 -5.62
CA LEU A 89 -45.07 22.90 -6.65
C LEU A 89 -44.15 23.61 -7.64
N GLN A 90 -44.25 24.92 -7.83
CA GLN A 90 -43.38 25.67 -8.74
C GLN A 90 -41.93 25.74 -8.26
N TYR A 91 -41.65 25.65 -6.95
CA TYR A 91 -40.27 25.56 -6.45
C TYR A 91 -39.54 24.30 -6.94
N LEU A 92 -40.30 23.24 -7.27
CA LEU A 92 -39.75 22.03 -7.88
C LEU A 92 -39.34 22.26 -9.34
N GLN A 93 -39.81 23.35 -9.99
CA GLN A 93 -39.51 23.63 -11.40
C GLN A 93 -38.01 23.69 -11.67
N PHE A 94 -37.21 24.25 -10.77
CA PHE A 94 -35.76 24.25 -10.95
C PHE A 94 -35.18 22.83 -11.04
N ALA A 95 -35.57 21.94 -10.13
CA ALA A 95 -35.16 20.54 -10.15
C ALA A 95 -35.60 19.88 -11.48
N THR A 96 -36.76 20.27 -12.00
CA THR A 96 -37.26 19.77 -13.28
C THR A 96 -36.45 20.24 -14.50
N GLU A 97 -35.86 21.43 -14.47
CA GLU A 97 -34.99 21.90 -15.55
C GLU A 97 -33.67 21.15 -15.59
N PHE A 98 -33.08 20.87 -14.42
CA PHE A 98 -31.88 20.02 -14.31
C PHE A 98 -32.13 18.62 -14.89
N ALA A 99 -33.29 18.04 -14.60
CA ALA A 99 -33.65 16.71 -15.07
C ALA A 99 -33.67 16.58 -16.60
N LYS A 100 -34.04 17.64 -17.33
CA LYS A 100 -34.04 17.63 -18.79
C LYS A 100 -32.66 17.36 -19.36
N PHE A 101 -31.61 17.95 -18.78
CA PHE A 101 -30.24 17.74 -19.25
C PHE A 101 -29.70 16.36 -18.85
N ALA A 102 -30.03 15.90 -17.65
CA ALA A 102 -29.64 14.57 -17.19
C ALA A 102 -30.28 13.45 -18.02
N THR A 103 -31.52 13.64 -18.49
CA THR A 103 -32.28 12.62 -19.27
C THR A 103 -32.07 12.71 -20.78
N ALA A 104 -31.62 13.86 -21.31
CA ALA A 104 -31.34 14.05 -22.74
C ALA A 104 -30.00 13.45 -23.21
N ASP A 105 -29.24 12.81 -22.31
CA ASP A 105 -27.96 12.22 -22.64
C ASP A 105 -28.10 11.06 -23.64
N SER A 106 -27.24 11.07 -24.65
CA SER A 106 -27.36 10.37 -25.94
C SER A 106 -27.36 8.83 -25.88
N GLN A 107 -27.25 8.25 -24.68
CA GLN A 107 -27.18 6.81 -24.45
C GLN A 107 -28.45 6.24 -23.80
N GLY A 108 -29.47 7.06 -23.49
CA GLY A 108 -30.74 6.58 -22.91
C GLY A 108 -30.58 5.77 -21.59
N THR A 109 -29.41 5.88 -20.96
CA THR A 109 -28.97 5.04 -19.83
C THR A 109 -28.81 5.83 -18.54
N SER A 110 -28.90 7.16 -18.57
CA SER A 110 -28.98 7.97 -17.36
C SER A 110 -30.36 7.74 -16.73
N GLY A 111 -30.35 7.23 -15.49
CA GLY A 111 -31.56 7.13 -14.68
C GLY A 111 -32.13 8.51 -14.37
N LYS A 112 -33.13 8.54 -13.51
CA LYS A 112 -33.66 9.82 -13.02
C LYS A 112 -32.55 10.57 -12.24
N PRO A 113 -32.47 11.91 -12.34
CA PRO A 113 -31.39 12.70 -11.73
C PRO A 113 -31.42 12.71 -10.20
N PHE A 114 -32.59 12.50 -9.60
CA PHE A 114 -32.81 12.51 -8.17
C PHE A 114 -33.43 11.19 -7.73
N GLN A 115 -33.24 10.86 -6.46
CA GLN A 115 -33.68 9.59 -5.91
C GLN A 115 -35.07 9.75 -5.28
N ASN A 116 -35.16 10.15 -4.02
CA ASN A 116 -36.41 10.10 -3.28
C ASN A 116 -36.88 11.51 -2.92
N LEU A 117 -38.13 11.83 -3.26
CA LEU A 117 -38.83 13.02 -2.78
C LEU A 117 -40.04 12.59 -1.96
N LEU A 118 -40.03 12.97 -0.68
CA LEU A 118 -41.15 12.80 0.24
C LEU A 118 -41.88 14.14 0.41
N PHE A 119 -43.16 14.17 0.06
CA PHE A 119 -44.08 15.24 0.47
C PHE A 119 -44.56 14.97 1.90
N LEU A 120 -44.07 15.76 2.86
CA LEU A 120 -44.55 15.69 4.25
C LEU A 120 -45.60 16.78 4.45
N ILE A 121 -46.86 16.39 4.58
CA ILE A 121 -47.98 17.32 4.77
C ILE A 121 -48.29 17.42 6.25
N ARG A 122 -47.98 18.57 6.85
CA ARG A 122 -48.18 18.88 8.26
C ARG A 122 -49.59 19.39 8.50
N ASP A 123 -50.08 19.16 9.72
CA ASP A 123 -51.36 19.66 10.21
C ASP A 123 -52.53 19.28 9.29
N TRP A 124 -52.52 18.03 8.80
CA TRP A 124 -53.58 17.52 7.95
C TRP A 124 -54.91 17.46 8.73
N THR A 125 -55.96 18.08 8.18
CA THR A 125 -57.26 18.25 8.86
C THR A 125 -58.38 17.38 8.32
N ASN A 126 -58.16 16.62 7.24
CA ASN A 126 -59.21 15.90 6.53
C ASN A 126 -58.95 14.36 6.52
N PRO A 127 -58.78 13.71 7.69
CA PRO A 127 -58.51 12.26 7.75
C PRO A 127 -59.65 11.41 7.19
N ASP A 128 -60.89 11.93 7.19
CA ASP A 128 -62.06 11.26 6.62
C ASP A 128 -61.98 11.15 5.08
N GLU A 129 -61.28 12.07 4.42
CA GLU A 129 -61.06 12.03 2.96
C GLU A 129 -59.83 11.19 2.61
N TYR A 130 -58.73 11.43 3.35
CA TYR A 130 -57.47 10.71 3.18
C TYR A 130 -56.89 10.45 4.57
N PRO A 131 -56.74 9.19 5.01
CA PRO A 131 -56.28 8.85 6.35
C PRO A 131 -54.84 9.34 6.60
N PHE A 132 -54.46 9.46 7.87
CA PHE A 132 -53.09 9.83 8.22
C PHE A 132 -52.05 8.80 7.73
N GLY A 133 -50.80 9.24 7.68
CA GLY A 133 -49.67 8.42 7.30
C GLY A 133 -49.45 8.32 5.79
N SER A 134 -48.66 7.30 5.40
CA SER A 134 -48.23 7.13 4.01
C SER A 134 -49.33 6.59 3.08
N GLU A 135 -50.32 5.86 3.62
CA GLU A 135 -51.41 5.29 2.83
C GLU A 135 -52.30 6.39 2.24
N GLY A 136 -52.91 7.22 3.10
CA GLY A 136 -53.70 8.36 2.63
C GLY A 136 -52.84 9.40 1.92
N GLY A 137 -51.58 9.56 2.32
CA GLY A 137 -50.62 10.40 1.61
C GLY A 137 -50.42 9.99 0.15
N SER A 138 -50.29 8.69 -0.13
CA SER A 138 -50.19 8.17 -1.49
C SER A 138 -51.42 8.49 -2.35
N GLU A 139 -52.62 8.38 -1.77
CA GLU A 139 -53.86 8.72 -2.46
C GLU A 139 -53.99 10.22 -2.72
N TYR A 140 -53.71 11.05 -1.71
CA TYR A 140 -53.72 12.50 -1.84
C TYR A 140 -52.68 13.00 -2.85
N MET A 141 -51.50 12.39 -2.90
CA MET A 141 -50.46 12.67 -3.89
C MET A 141 -50.92 12.39 -5.32
N LYS A 142 -51.61 11.27 -5.55
CA LYS A 142 -52.21 10.97 -6.86
C LYS A 142 -53.23 12.04 -7.26
N TYR A 143 -53.96 12.60 -6.30
CA TYR A 143 -54.91 13.68 -6.55
C TYR A 143 -54.21 14.98 -6.99
N PHE A 144 -53.25 15.51 -6.22
CA PHE A 144 -52.66 16.82 -6.54
C PHE A 144 -51.65 16.77 -7.69
N LEU A 145 -50.98 15.63 -7.94
CA LEU A 145 -50.11 15.42 -9.10
C LEU A 145 -50.86 14.99 -10.37
N LYS A 146 -52.19 14.83 -10.32
CA LYS A 146 -52.98 14.44 -11.49
C LYS A 146 -52.87 15.50 -12.60
N ILE A 147 -52.36 15.09 -13.76
CA ILE A 147 -52.31 15.94 -14.95
C ILE A 147 -53.71 16.00 -15.57
N LYS A 148 -54.30 17.20 -15.61
CA LYS A 148 -55.61 17.45 -16.22
C LYS A 148 -55.45 18.00 -17.65
N PRO A 149 -56.23 17.55 -18.65
CA PRO A 149 -56.09 18.03 -20.04
C PRO A 149 -56.27 19.54 -20.19
N ASN A 150 -57.17 20.13 -19.40
CA ASN A 150 -57.55 21.53 -19.49
C ASN A 150 -56.71 22.48 -18.61
N GLN A 151 -55.66 21.99 -17.95
CA GLN A 151 -54.79 22.86 -17.13
C GLN A 151 -53.74 23.57 -18.00
N LYS A 152 -53.24 24.71 -17.51
CA LYS A 152 -52.19 25.49 -18.19
C LYS A 152 -50.95 24.61 -18.46
N GLU A 153 -50.27 24.87 -19.56
CA GLU A 153 -49.10 24.08 -19.98
C GLU A 153 -47.99 24.06 -18.93
N GLU A 154 -47.77 25.18 -18.25
CA GLU A 154 -46.82 25.31 -17.14
C GLU A 154 -47.14 24.30 -16.01
N LEU A 155 -48.41 24.15 -15.63
CA LEU A 155 -48.84 23.23 -14.58
C LEU A 155 -48.78 21.75 -15.00
N ARG A 156 -49.01 21.46 -16.29
CA ARG A 156 -48.77 20.12 -16.88
C ARG A 156 -47.30 19.77 -16.83
N SER A 157 -46.47 20.70 -17.29
CA SER A 157 -45.02 20.56 -17.35
C SER A 157 -44.46 20.20 -15.98
N VAL A 158 -44.73 21.01 -14.95
CA VAL A 158 -44.23 20.76 -13.58
C VAL A 158 -44.54 19.34 -13.10
N ARG A 159 -45.79 18.87 -13.25
CA ARG A 159 -46.22 17.52 -12.83
C ARG A 159 -45.55 16.40 -13.61
N GLN A 160 -45.52 16.53 -14.94
CA GLN A 160 -44.83 15.56 -15.81
C GLN A 160 -43.37 15.42 -15.41
N PHE A 161 -42.73 16.54 -15.13
CA PHE A 161 -41.33 16.54 -14.76
C PHE A 161 -41.08 16.02 -13.33
N ILE A 162 -41.89 16.36 -12.33
CA ILE A 162 -41.76 15.77 -10.99
C ILE A 162 -41.78 14.24 -11.10
N GLN A 163 -42.71 13.70 -11.88
CA GLN A 163 -42.84 12.25 -12.12
C GLN A 163 -41.64 11.65 -12.88
N SER A 164 -40.96 12.41 -13.74
CA SER A 164 -39.79 11.96 -14.49
C SER A 164 -38.45 12.24 -13.80
N SER A 165 -38.41 13.07 -12.76
CA SER A 165 -37.14 13.55 -12.15
C SER A 165 -36.69 12.75 -10.92
N PHE A 166 -37.61 12.11 -10.20
CA PHE A 166 -37.32 11.36 -8.97
C PHE A 166 -37.56 9.86 -9.13
N GLU A 167 -36.60 9.02 -8.75
CA GLU A 167 -36.74 7.55 -8.69
C GLU A 167 -38.00 7.14 -7.92
N GLU A 168 -38.22 7.77 -6.76
CA GLU A 168 -39.36 7.53 -5.90
C GLU A 168 -40.03 8.83 -5.46
N LEU A 169 -41.37 8.84 -5.54
CA LEU A 169 -42.21 9.88 -4.97
C LEU A 169 -43.06 9.25 -3.88
N SER A 170 -43.02 9.82 -2.69
CA SER A 170 -43.83 9.41 -1.55
C SER A 170 -44.50 10.61 -0.89
N CYS A 171 -45.54 10.37 -0.12
CA CYS A 171 -46.28 11.40 0.58
C CYS A 171 -46.78 10.85 1.91
N SER A 172 -46.69 11.64 2.98
CA SER A 172 -47.18 11.28 4.31
C SER A 172 -48.00 12.42 4.89
N LEU A 173 -49.20 12.11 5.37
CA LEU A 173 -50.11 13.08 5.99
C LEU A 173 -49.94 12.99 7.51
N LEU A 174 -49.41 14.05 8.12
CA LEU A 174 -49.17 14.11 9.55
C LEU A 174 -50.28 14.94 10.21
N PRO A 175 -50.91 14.44 11.29
CA PRO A 175 -51.92 15.20 12.02
C PRO A 175 -51.29 16.44 12.67
N HIS A 176 -52.15 17.30 13.24
CA HIS A 176 -51.68 18.41 14.04
C HIS A 176 -51.06 17.88 15.36
N PRO A 177 -49.90 18.40 15.81
CA PRO A 177 -49.17 17.85 16.97
C PRO A 177 -49.84 18.10 18.34
N GLY A 178 -50.94 18.84 18.36
CA GLY A 178 -51.70 19.19 19.55
C GLY A 178 -51.65 20.68 19.89
N SER A 179 -52.73 21.19 20.47
CA SER A 179 -52.92 22.63 20.73
C SER A 179 -51.92 23.21 21.73
N VAL A 180 -51.35 22.37 22.60
CA VAL A 180 -50.31 22.77 23.56
C VAL A 180 -49.02 23.15 22.82
N ILE A 181 -48.71 22.46 21.72
CA ILE A 181 -47.49 22.69 20.94
C ILE A 181 -47.64 23.94 20.05
N ALA A 182 -48.80 24.10 19.41
CA ALA A 182 -49.11 25.28 18.60
C ALA A 182 -49.42 26.55 19.42
N GLY A 183 -49.64 26.41 20.73
CA GLY A 183 -50.03 27.50 21.63
C GLY A 183 -48.98 28.59 21.85
N GLY A 184 -47.71 28.31 21.55
CA GLY A 184 -46.60 29.28 21.64
C GLY A 184 -46.57 30.06 22.98
N LYS A 185 -46.52 31.39 22.90
CA LYS A 185 -46.48 32.31 24.07
C LYS A 185 -47.73 32.31 24.96
N ARG A 186 -48.80 31.59 24.61
CA ARG A 186 -49.99 31.46 25.46
C ARG A 186 -49.77 30.50 26.64
N LEU A 187 -48.72 29.69 26.59
CA LEU A 187 -48.31 28.84 27.70
C LEU A 187 -47.42 29.61 28.69
N LYS A 188 -47.60 29.36 30.00
CA LYS A 188 -46.74 29.91 31.07
C LYS A 188 -45.28 29.42 30.98
N VAL A 189 -45.06 28.26 30.35
CA VAL A 189 -43.75 27.66 30.10
C VAL A 189 -43.67 27.34 28.61
N PRO A 190 -42.63 27.81 27.90
CA PRO A 190 -42.44 27.46 26.49
C PRO A 190 -42.40 25.96 26.30
N TYR A 191 -43.06 25.46 25.25
CA TYR A 191 -42.93 24.07 24.88
C TYR A 191 -41.46 23.76 24.54
N ASN A 192 -40.91 22.70 25.14
CA ASN A 192 -39.52 22.30 25.04
C ASN A 192 -39.30 21.07 24.14
N GLY A 193 -40.32 20.66 23.38
CA GLY A 193 -40.23 19.49 22.49
C GLY A 193 -40.48 18.15 23.20
N SER A 194 -40.94 18.17 24.46
CA SER A 194 -41.26 16.96 25.22
C SER A 194 -42.26 16.07 24.48
N TRP A 195 -41.88 14.79 24.32
CA TRP A 195 -42.65 13.78 23.62
C TRP A 195 -44.06 13.64 24.21
N GLY A 196 -44.19 13.61 25.54
CA GLY A 196 -45.45 13.34 26.22
C GLY A 196 -46.54 14.39 26.07
N LYS A 197 -46.20 15.58 25.59
CA LYS A 197 -47.18 16.66 25.34
C LYS A 197 -47.70 16.69 23.89
N MET A 198 -47.24 15.80 23.03
CA MET A 198 -47.77 15.61 21.68
C MET A 198 -49.05 14.76 21.74
N ASP A 199 -50.00 15.03 20.84
CA ASP A 199 -51.19 14.20 20.67
C ASP A 199 -50.81 12.78 20.18
N ASP A 200 -51.57 11.77 20.58
CA ASP A 200 -51.20 10.36 20.36
C ASP A 200 -51.19 9.97 18.87
N ASP A 201 -52.17 10.43 18.08
CA ASP A 201 -52.20 10.23 16.63
C ASP A 201 -50.94 10.81 15.95
N PHE A 202 -50.43 11.94 16.46
CA PHE A 202 -49.20 12.55 15.94
C PHE A 202 -47.97 11.72 16.28
N LYS A 203 -47.88 11.22 17.51
CA LYS A 203 -46.78 10.35 17.94
C LYS A 203 -46.72 9.08 17.09
N GLU A 204 -47.85 8.43 16.90
CA GLU A 204 -47.96 7.18 16.13
C GLU A 204 -47.49 7.39 14.69
N GLU A 205 -48.00 8.42 14.02
CA GLU A 205 -47.63 8.70 12.62
C GLU A 205 -46.22 9.24 12.45
N LEU A 206 -45.71 10.01 13.42
CA LEU A 206 -44.32 10.45 13.43
C LEU A 206 -43.36 9.26 13.62
N GLU A 207 -43.69 8.32 14.49
CA GLU A 207 -42.89 7.11 14.69
C GLU A 207 -42.82 6.27 13.41
N LYS A 208 -43.96 6.00 12.77
CA LYS A 208 -44.02 5.31 11.48
C LYS A 208 -43.21 6.03 10.40
N LEU A 209 -43.29 7.36 10.35
CA LEU A 209 -42.54 8.17 9.38
C LEU A 209 -41.02 8.06 9.60
N ILE A 210 -40.55 8.19 10.84
CA ILE A 210 -39.12 8.11 11.16
C ILE A 210 -38.58 6.71 10.88
N GLN A 211 -39.34 5.66 11.20
CA GLN A 211 -39.00 4.27 10.85
C GLN A 211 -38.89 4.11 9.33
N HIS A 212 -39.87 4.61 8.57
CA HIS A 212 -39.84 4.55 7.11
C HIS A 212 -38.61 5.25 6.49
N LEU A 213 -38.14 6.34 7.09
CA LEU A 213 -37.01 7.12 6.58
C LEU A 213 -35.64 6.58 7.00
N LEU A 214 -35.52 6.07 8.23
CA LEU A 214 -34.21 5.86 8.89
C LEU A 214 -33.97 4.42 9.35
N GLU A 215 -34.91 3.49 9.16
CA GLU A 215 -34.63 2.06 9.38
C GLU A 215 -33.44 1.59 8.52
N PRO A 216 -32.52 0.78 9.07
CA PRO A 216 -31.34 0.29 8.35
C PRO A 216 -31.60 -0.23 6.94
N ASP A 217 -32.65 -1.04 6.77
CA ASP A 217 -32.99 -1.69 5.50
C ASP A 217 -33.61 -0.73 4.47
N ARG A 218 -33.94 0.50 4.89
CA ARG A 218 -34.56 1.55 4.07
C ARG A 218 -33.60 2.70 3.76
N LEU A 219 -32.38 2.68 4.31
CA LEU A 219 -31.39 3.73 4.06
C LEU A 219 -31.06 3.81 2.56
N VAL A 220 -31.30 4.98 1.98
CA VAL A 220 -31.04 5.24 0.56
C VAL A 220 -29.65 5.85 0.38
N ILE A 221 -28.73 5.06 -0.20
CA ILE A 221 -27.38 5.52 -0.55
C ILE A 221 -27.48 6.58 -1.65
N LYS A 222 -26.81 7.73 -1.47
CA LYS A 222 -26.77 8.78 -2.50
C LYS A 222 -26.10 8.27 -3.77
N LYS A 223 -26.76 8.45 -4.91
CA LYS A 223 -26.25 8.09 -6.23
C LYS A 223 -26.13 9.31 -7.13
N ILE A 224 -25.09 9.30 -7.97
CA ILE A 224 -24.95 10.20 -9.12
C ILE A 224 -24.65 9.32 -10.34
N ASN A 225 -25.48 9.39 -11.37
CA ASN A 225 -25.41 8.48 -12.54
C ASN A 225 -25.52 6.98 -12.18
N ASN A 226 -26.34 6.64 -11.19
CA ASN A 226 -26.46 5.28 -10.64
C ASN A 226 -25.18 4.72 -10.02
N LYS A 227 -24.16 5.55 -9.75
CA LYS A 227 -22.98 5.18 -8.96
C LYS A 227 -23.16 5.67 -7.54
N ASP A 228 -22.95 4.77 -6.57
CA ASP A 228 -22.96 5.10 -5.16
C ASP A 228 -21.88 6.13 -4.83
N LEU A 229 -22.28 7.17 -4.13
CA LEU A 229 -21.44 8.30 -3.82
C LEU A 229 -20.69 8.07 -2.51
N LYS A 230 -19.36 8.05 -2.59
CA LYS A 230 -18.51 7.89 -1.39
C LYS A 230 -18.37 9.21 -0.65
N GLY A 231 -18.10 9.17 0.65
CA GLY A 231 -17.96 10.38 1.49
C GLY A 231 -16.90 11.37 0.99
N VAL A 232 -15.78 10.87 0.45
CA VAL A 232 -14.74 11.74 -0.16
C VAL A 232 -15.24 12.42 -1.45
N GLU A 233 -16.01 11.71 -2.27
CA GLU A 233 -16.61 12.25 -3.49
C GLU A 233 -17.73 13.25 -3.15
N PHE A 234 -18.52 12.97 -2.10
CA PHE A 234 -19.60 13.85 -1.62
C PHE A 234 -19.11 15.27 -1.31
N LYS A 235 -18.00 15.38 -0.56
CA LYS A 235 -17.36 16.68 -0.30
C LYS A 235 -16.99 17.40 -1.61
N GLU A 236 -16.43 16.67 -2.58
CA GLU A 236 -16.01 17.27 -3.84
C GLU A 236 -17.17 17.79 -4.69
N TYR A 237 -18.31 17.08 -4.71
CA TYR A 237 -19.52 17.55 -5.39
C TYR A 237 -20.13 18.76 -4.69
N ILE A 238 -20.18 18.76 -3.35
CA ILE A 238 -20.61 19.92 -2.57
C ILE A 238 -19.76 21.14 -2.91
N ASP A 239 -18.42 21.02 -2.82
CA ASP A 239 -17.51 22.14 -3.09
C ASP A 239 -17.72 22.73 -4.49
N GLN A 240 -18.06 21.89 -5.47
CA GLN A 240 -18.34 22.32 -6.84
C GLN A 240 -19.71 22.97 -6.98
N TYR A 241 -20.77 22.38 -6.44
CA TYR A 241 -22.11 22.96 -6.46
C TYR A 241 -22.12 24.30 -5.74
N PHE A 242 -21.49 24.42 -4.57
CA PHE A 242 -21.38 25.69 -3.86
C PHE A 242 -20.71 26.77 -4.72
N LYS A 243 -19.61 26.47 -5.41
CA LYS A 243 -18.95 27.44 -6.33
C LYS A 243 -19.88 27.88 -7.45
N LEU A 244 -20.70 26.97 -7.98
CA LEU A 244 -21.61 27.27 -9.07
C LEU A 244 -22.80 28.12 -8.61
N PHE A 245 -23.26 27.95 -7.37
CA PHE A 245 -24.38 28.70 -6.79
C PHE A 245 -23.97 30.02 -6.13
N GLN A 246 -22.67 30.34 -6.08
CA GLN A 246 -22.14 31.62 -5.59
C GLN A 246 -22.33 32.80 -6.57
N SER A 247 -22.73 32.54 -7.82
CA SER A 247 -22.98 33.60 -8.80
C SER A 247 -24.19 34.47 -8.43
N GLU A 248 -24.21 35.73 -8.90
CA GLU A 248 -25.34 36.65 -8.73
C GLU A 248 -26.64 36.08 -9.31
N ASP A 249 -26.54 35.34 -10.42
CA ASP A 249 -27.65 34.64 -11.04
C ASP A 249 -27.78 33.20 -10.52
N LEU A 250 -28.99 32.65 -10.61
CA LEU A 250 -29.26 31.24 -10.33
C LEU A 250 -28.59 30.45 -11.47
N PRO A 251 -27.72 29.47 -11.18
CA PRO A 251 -27.04 28.74 -12.23
C PRO A 251 -28.05 28.03 -13.11
N GLN A 252 -27.85 28.13 -14.42
CA GLN A 252 -28.69 27.42 -15.37
C GLN A 252 -28.54 25.92 -15.17
N ALA A 253 -29.65 25.19 -15.32
CA ALA A 253 -29.68 23.73 -15.23
C ALA A 253 -28.59 23.04 -16.08
N GLN A 254 -28.32 23.59 -17.28
CA GLN A 254 -27.25 23.12 -18.16
C GLN A 254 -25.88 23.22 -17.48
N SER A 255 -25.55 24.36 -16.87
CA SER A 255 -24.26 24.58 -16.22
C SER A 255 -24.03 23.62 -15.05
N ILE A 256 -25.07 23.31 -14.28
CA ILE A 256 -25.00 22.33 -13.17
C ILE A 256 -24.74 20.94 -13.72
N TYR A 257 -25.44 20.58 -14.79
CA TYR A 257 -25.26 19.30 -15.44
C TYR A 257 -23.84 19.16 -16.02
N GLU A 258 -23.35 20.16 -16.75
CA GLU A 258 -21.99 20.18 -17.30
C GLU A 258 -20.93 20.10 -16.19
N SER A 259 -21.12 20.84 -15.10
CA SER A 259 -20.25 20.77 -13.92
C SER A 259 -20.25 19.35 -13.33
N THR A 260 -21.42 18.73 -13.19
CA THR A 260 -21.56 17.35 -12.67
C THR A 260 -20.83 16.34 -13.56
N VAL A 261 -20.97 16.46 -14.89
CA VAL A 261 -20.25 15.63 -15.88
C VAL A 261 -18.75 15.79 -15.70
N GLU A 262 -18.24 17.03 -15.68
CA GLU A 262 -16.82 17.33 -15.55
C GLU A 262 -16.23 16.72 -14.27
N LYS A 263 -16.91 16.86 -13.14
CA LYS A 263 -16.43 16.30 -11.87
C LYS A 263 -16.44 14.79 -11.86
N GLN A 264 -17.52 14.15 -12.36
CA GLN A 264 -17.56 12.70 -12.45
C GLN A 264 -16.42 12.18 -13.34
N MET A 265 -16.18 12.81 -14.48
CA MET A 265 -15.11 12.45 -15.40
C MET A 265 -13.74 12.61 -14.77
N ASN A 266 -13.48 13.74 -14.09
CA ASN A 266 -12.21 13.97 -13.41
C ASN A 266 -11.96 12.95 -12.29
N LEU A 267 -12.98 12.62 -11.49
CA LEU A 267 -12.88 11.56 -10.46
C LEU A 267 -12.55 10.20 -11.08
N LEU A 268 -13.23 9.85 -12.18
CA LEU A 268 -12.97 8.61 -12.91
C LEU A 268 -11.55 8.58 -13.51
N ILE A 269 -11.11 9.67 -14.14
CA ILE A 269 -9.77 9.78 -14.71
C ILE A 269 -8.70 9.62 -13.63
N ASN A 270 -8.87 10.27 -12.47
CA ASN A 270 -7.96 10.13 -11.35
C ASN A 270 -7.89 8.68 -10.87
N GLN A 271 -9.03 8.01 -10.71
CA GLN A 271 -9.08 6.60 -10.33
C GLN A 271 -8.35 5.69 -11.35
N CYS A 272 -8.63 5.85 -12.64
CA CYS A 272 -7.97 5.07 -13.68
C CYS A 272 -6.47 5.37 -13.77
N TYR A 273 -6.08 6.62 -13.54
CA TYR A 273 -4.68 7.03 -13.55
C TYR A 273 -3.91 6.52 -12.34
N ASP A 274 -4.53 6.45 -11.18
CA ASP A 274 -3.90 5.83 -10.01
C ASP A 274 -3.73 4.32 -10.22
N ASN A 275 -4.70 3.65 -10.86
CA ASN A 275 -4.54 2.27 -11.31
C ASN A 275 -3.35 2.10 -12.28
N TYR A 276 -3.22 2.99 -13.28
CA TYR A 276 -2.05 3.02 -14.17
C TYR A 276 -0.73 3.13 -13.41
N LYS A 277 -0.62 4.08 -12.46
CA LYS A 277 0.59 4.25 -11.63
C LYS A 277 0.89 3.03 -10.78
N GLU A 278 -0.13 2.43 -10.18
CA GLU A 278 0.03 1.26 -9.33
C GLU A 278 0.56 0.06 -10.12
N ILE A 279 0.06 -0.16 -11.34
CA ILE A 279 0.57 -1.21 -12.23
C ILE A 279 2.02 -0.96 -12.58
N ILE A 280 2.38 0.28 -12.94
CA ILE A 280 3.78 0.62 -13.23
C ILE A 280 4.66 0.37 -12.01
N PHE A 281 4.25 0.85 -10.83
CA PHE A 281 5.02 0.73 -9.60
C PHE A 281 5.26 -0.74 -9.21
N LYS A 282 4.21 -1.59 -9.26
CA LYS A 282 4.32 -3.02 -8.94
C LYS A 282 5.25 -3.80 -9.85
N ASN A 283 5.42 -3.35 -11.10
CA ASN A 283 6.24 -4.03 -12.10
C ASN A 283 7.62 -3.40 -12.26
N GLN A 284 7.95 -2.35 -11.51
CA GLN A 284 9.18 -1.58 -11.68
C GLN A 284 10.44 -2.45 -11.52
N ASP A 285 10.44 -3.39 -10.58
CA ASP A 285 11.59 -4.28 -10.31
C ASP A 285 11.79 -5.35 -11.39
N MET A 286 10.78 -5.59 -12.24
CA MET A 286 10.87 -6.56 -13.35
C MET A 286 11.55 -5.97 -14.59
N ILE A 287 11.82 -4.66 -14.59
CA ILE A 287 12.45 -3.95 -15.70
C ILE A 287 13.96 -4.14 -15.60
N VAL A 288 14.50 -4.97 -16.48
CA VAL A 288 15.93 -5.28 -16.58
C VAL A 288 16.55 -4.79 -17.88
N THR A 289 15.75 -4.50 -18.91
CA THR A 289 16.20 -3.89 -20.17
C THR A 289 15.33 -2.69 -20.57
N LYS A 290 15.86 -1.85 -21.47
CA LYS A 290 15.18 -0.64 -21.93
C LYS A 290 13.95 -0.96 -22.78
N GLU A 291 13.97 -2.06 -23.52
CA GLU A 291 12.90 -2.50 -24.41
C GLU A 291 11.63 -2.89 -23.63
N GLN A 292 11.75 -3.20 -22.34
CA GLN A 292 10.62 -3.55 -21.48
C GLN A 292 9.83 -2.32 -21.01
N ILE A 293 10.46 -1.13 -20.94
CA ILE A 293 9.82 0.11 -20.50
C ILE A 293 8.55 0.43 -21.31
N PRO A 294 8.57 0.51 -22.65
CA PRO A 294 7.36 0.74 -23.45
C PRO A 294 6.33 -0.40 -23.34
N ILE A 295 6.77 -1.64 -23.11
CA ILE A 295 5.87 -2.79 -22.96
C ILE A 295 5.04 -2.66 -21.67
N PHE A 296 5.70 -2.37 -20.54
CA PHE A 296 5.01 -2.17 -19.26
C PHE A 296 4.11 -0.93 -19.29
N HIS A 297 4.54 0.15 -19.95
CA HIS A 297 3.67 1.30 -20.19
C HIS A 297 2.41 0.90 -20.98
N ALA A 298 2.55 0.20 -22.11
CA ALA A 298 1.42 -0.22 -22.92
C ALA A 298 0.45 -1.13 -22.15
N MET A 299 0.99 -2.05 -21.34
CA MET A 299 0.19 -2.91 -20.47
C MET A 299 -0.62 -2.09 -19.46
N ALA A 300 0.04 -1.20 -18.72
CA ALA A 300 -0.61 -0.34 -17.72
C ALA A 300 -1.65 0.58 -18.36
N LYS A 301 -1.31 1.21 -19.50
CA LYS A 301 -2.20 2.09 -20.26
C LYS A 301 -3.44 1.35 -20.74
N ASN A 302 -3.29 0.14 -21.29
CA ASN A 302 -4.41 -0.66 -21.75
C ASN A 302 -5.36 -1.06 -20.62
N GLN A 303 -4.83 -1.46 -19.46
CA GLN A 303 -5.66 -1.79 -18.29
C GLN A 303 -6.42 -0.56 -17.77
N ALA A 304 -5.75 0.58 -17.67
CA ALA A 304 -6.36 1.82 -17.22
C ALA A 304 -7.42 2.34 -18.22
N LEU A 305 -7.18 2.21 -19.52
CA LEU A 305 -8.16 2.54 -20.57
C LEU A 305 -9.34 1.56 -20.59
N LEU A 306 -9.11 0.28 -20.29
CA LEU A 306 -10.18 -0.71 -20.16
C LEU A 306 -11.11 -0.33 -19.00
N LEU A 307 -10.54 -0.08 -17.82
CA LEU A 307 -11.30 0.39 -16.65
C LEU A 307 -12.07 1.68 -16.95
N TYR A 308 -11.43 2.65 -17.63
CA TYR A 308 -12.08 3.88 -18.05
C TYR A 308 -13.25 3.60 -19.00
N LYS A 309 -13.11 2.71 -19.99
CA LYS A 309 -14.15 2.37 -20.96
C LYS A 309 -15.33 1.66 -20.33
N GLU A 310 -15.07 0.66 -19.48
CA GLU A 310 -16.10 -0.17 -18.82
C GLU A 310 -16.91 0.60 -17.78
N THR A 311 -16.32 1.62 -17.14
CA THR A 311 -17.02 2.41 -16.14
C THR A 311 -18.11 3.27 -16.79
N LYS A 312 -19.33 3.26 -16.24
CA LYS A 312 -20.42 4.12 -16.74
C LYS A 312 -20.10 5.61 -16.55
N LYS A 313 -20.44 6.42 -17.55
CA LYS A 313 -20.06 7.84 -17.66
C LYS A 313 -21.28 8.71 -18.00
N MET A 314 -21.38 9.90 -17.42
CA MET A 314 -22.33 10.93 -17.86
C MET A 314 -21.80 11.64 -19.13
N GLY A 315 -22.64 12.43 -19.78
CA GLY A 315 -22.24 13.26 -20.90
C GLY A 315 -22.42 12.60 -22.26
N ASN A 316 -22.56 13.46 -23.25
CA ASN A 316 -22.56 13.08 -24.67
C ASN A 316 -21.17 12.71 -25.22
N ALA A 317 -21.14 12.30 -26.49
CA ALA A 317 -19.93 11.88 -27.20
C ALA A 317 -18.79 12.93 -27.21
N LYS A 318 -19.12 14.23 -27.25
CA LYS A 318 -18.10 15.29 -27.22
C LYS A 318 -17.38 15.36 -25.88
N HIS A 319 -18.10 15.18 -24.78
CA HIS A 319 -17.49 15.06 -23.46
C HIS A 319 -16.55 13.86 -23.43
N HIS A 320 -17.01 12.70 -23.91
CA HIS A 320 -16.23 11.46 -23.87
C HIS A 320 -14.94 11.58 -24.68
N GLU A 321 -15.00 12.16 -25.86
CA GLU A 321 -13.83 12.40 -26.72
C GLU A 321 -12.79 13.31 -26.03
N LYS A 322 -13.24 14.45 -25.47
CA LYS A 322 -12.36 15.39 -24.75
C LYS A 322 -11.67 14.72 -23.56
N PHE A 323 -12.45 14.13 -22.65
CA PHE A 323 -11.92 13.54 -21.41
C PHE A 323 -11.08 12.29 -21.66
N GLN A 324 -11.40 11.50 -22.69
CA GLN A 324 -10.54 10.38 -23.10
C GLN A 324 -9.18 10.89 -23.59
N LYS A 325 -9.16 11.94 -24.41
CA LYS A 325 -7.91 12.56 -24.86
C LYS A 325 -7.09 13.12 -23.70
N ASP A 326 -7.73 13.86 -22.79
CA ASP A 326 -7.07 14.41 -21.61
C ASP A 326 -6.45 13.29 -20.74
N PHE A 327 -7.14 12.16 -20.61
CA PHE A 327 -6.65 11.00 -19.88
C PHE A 327 -5.46 10.32 -20.57
N GLU A 328 -5.54 10.11 -21.89
CA GLU A 328 -4.44 9.57 -22.68
C GLU A 328 -3.20 10.47 -22.60
N ASP A 329 -3.36 11.78 -22.81
CA ASP A 329 -2.29 12.77 -22.70
C ASP A 329 -1.65 12.80 -21.31
N MET A 330 -2.44 12.61 -20.25
CA MET A 330 -1.93 12.52 -18.88
C MET A 330 -1.04 11.29 -18.68
N MET A 331 -1.44 10.12 -19.21
CA MET A 331 -0.62 8.90 -19.16
C MET A 331 0.66 9.02 -19.99
N GLU A 332 0.61 9.67 -21.15
CA GLU A 332 1.80 9.91 -22.00
C GLU A 332 2.81 10.84 -21.30
N LYS A 333 2.34 11.90 -20.64
CA LYS A 333 3.21 12.78 -19.84
C LYS A 333 3.87 12.02 -18.68
N ALA A 334 3.12 11.16 -18.00
CA ALA A 334 3.63 10.31 -16.94
C ALA A 334 4.67 9.31 -17.46
N TYR A 335 4.40 8.73 -18.64
CA TYR A 335 5.29 7.80 -19.31
C TYR A 335 6.66 8.43 -19.62
N VAL A 336 6.70 9.63 -20.19
CA VAL A 336 7.96 10.33 -20.49
C VAL A 336 8.83 10.46 -19.23
N GLN A 337 8.24 10.97 -18.14
CA GLN A 337 8.96 11.16 -16.88
C GLN A 337 9.45 9.85 -16.27
N TRP A 338 8.59 8.83 -16.29
CA TRP A 338 8.90 7.52 -15.74
C TRP A 338 9.93 6.76 -16.59
N SER A 339 9.87 6.85 -17.92
CA SER A 339 10.81 6.25 -18.85
C SER A 339 12.22 6.81 -18.63
N ASP A 340 12.36 8.13 -18.58
CA ASP A 340 13.65 8.80 -18.32
C ASP A 340 14.27 8.36 -17.00
N ARG A 341 13.46 8.25 -15.94
CA ARG A 341 13.92 7.78 -14.63
C ARG A 341 14.34 6.31 -14.68
N SER A 342 13.53 5.47 -15.33
CA SER A 342 13.78 4.03 -15.44
C SER A 342 15.05 3.74 -16.24
N GLU A 343 15.27 4.45 -17.34
CA GLU A 343 16.51 4.34 -18.12
C GLU A 343 17.76 4.75 -17.34
N LYS A 344 17.68 5.82 -16.54
CA LYS A 344 18.80 6.24 -15.67
C LYS A 344 19.12 5.19 -14.61
N ASN A 345 18.08 4.65 -13.95
CA ASN A 345 18.25 3.57 -12.98
C ASN A 345 18.88 2.32 -13.63
N LEU A 346 18.44 1.92 -14.83
CA LEU A 346 19.02 0.79 -15.55
C LEU A 346 20.51 0.99 -15.86
N LYS A 347 20.90 2.19 -16.30
CA LYS A 347 22.32 2.51 -16.54
C LYS A 347 23.15 2.40 -15.26
N GLN A 348 22.65 2.93 -14.14
CA GLN A 348 23.33 2.81 -12.85
C GLN A 348 23.50 1.35 -12.42
N ILE A 349 22.45 0.54 -12.54
CA ILE A 349 22.51 -0.89 -12.22
C ILE A 349 23.53 -1.61 -13.12
N GLN A 350 23.59 -1.26 -14.42
CA GLN A 350 24.57 -1.83 -15.34
C GLN A 350 26.00 -1.43 -14.98
N GLU A 351 26.24 -0.16 -14.65
CA GLU A 351 27.55 0.33 -14.20
C GLU A 351 28.00 -0.33 -12.89
N GLU A 352 27.10 -0.53 -11.94
CA GLU A 352 27.39 -1.23 -10.68
C GLU A 352 27.70 -2.72 -10.91
N LYS A 353 26.95 -3.39 -11.79
CA LYS A 353 27.21 -4.78 -12.18
C LYS A 353 28.59 -4.91 -12.85
N GLU A 354 28.94 -4.01 -13.75
CA GLU A 354 30.25 -4.00 -14.40
C GLU A 354 31.39 -3.73 -13.41
N LYS A 355 31.24 -2.76 -12.50
CA LYS A 355 32.21 -2.53 -11.42
C LYS A 355 32.40 -3.76 -10.54
N THR A 356 31.31 -4.43 -10.18
CA THR A 356 31.33 -5.65 -9.38
C THR A 356 32.02 -6.79 -10.12
N ARG A 357 31.75 -6.94 -11.43
CA ARG A 357 32.41 -7.92 -12.31
C ARG A 357 33.91 -7.68 -12.36
N LEU A 358 34.35 -6.46 -12.60
CA LEU A 358 35.78 -6.10 -12.65
C LEU A 358 36.47 -6.33 -11.29
N ALA A 359 35.83 -5.99 -10.18
CA ALA A 359 36.37 -6.24 -8.85
C ALA A 359 36.52 -7.74 -8.55
N LEU A 360 35.59 -8.57 -9.04
CA LEU A 360 35.68 -10.02 -8.91
C LEU A 360 36.82 -10.59 -9.75
N GLU A 361 36.95 -10.14 -11.01
CA GLU A 361 38.06 -10.54 -11.91
C GLU A 361 39.42 -10.15 -11.34
N GLU A 362 39.56 -8.95 -10.76
CA GLU A 362 40.78 -8.50 -10.10
C GLU A 362 41.11 -9.35 -8.87
N LYS A 363 40.11 -9.66 -8.04
CA LYS A 363 40.27 -10.54 -6.87
C LYS A 363 40.72 -11.94 -7.28
N GLU A 364 40.14 -12.52 -8.33
CA GLU A 364 40.56 -13.81 -8.87
C GLU A 364 41.99 -13.78 -9.42
N ARG A 365 42.39 -12.68 -10.06
CA ARG A 365 43.75 -12.50 -10.57
C ARG A 365 44.77 -12.44 -9.45
N LEU A 366 44.50 -11.66 -8.40
CA LEU A 366 45.36 -11.55 -7.22
C LEU A 366 45.48 -12.90 -6.50
N TYR A 367 44.38 -13.63 -6.37
CA TYR A 367 44.38 -14.96 -5.76
C TYR A 367 45.22 -15.97 -6.57
N ARG A 368 45.09 -15.96 -7.91
CA ARG A 368 45.94 -16.79 -8.78
C ARG A 368 47.42 -16.44 -8.65
N GLN A 369 47.75 -15.16 -8.56
CA GLN A 369 49.13 -14.71 -8.39
C GLN A 369 49.71 -15.16 -7.05
N GLN A 370 48.94 -15.05 -5.95
CA GLN A 370 49.35 -15.56 -4.63
C GLN A 370 49.64 -17.06 -4.65
N LEU A 371 48.77 -17.87 -5.27
CA LEU A 371 49.01 -19.31 -5.42
C LEU A 371 50.28 -19.62 -6.22
N GLU A 372 50.56 -18.84 -7.27
CA GLU A 372 51.76 -19.03 -8.08
C GLU A 372 53.04 -18.64 -7.32
N ASP A 373 52.98 -17.56 -6.54
CA ASP A 373 54.08 -17.10 -5.69
C ASP A 373 54.34 -18.09 -4.53
N GLU A 374 53.29 -18.64 -3.90
CA GLU A 374 53.39 -19.72 -2.91
C GLU A 374 54.02 -20.98 -3.51
N LYS A 375 53.61 -21.37 -4.73
CA LYS A 375 54.20 -22.50 -5.44
C LYS A 375 55.68 -22.29 -5.73
N LYS A 376 56.07 -21.09 -6.22
CA LYS A 376 57.48 -20.73 -6.45
C LYS A 376 58.28 -20.73 -5.15
N ALA A 377 57.71 -20.24 -4.05
CA ALA A 377 58.34 -20.28 -2.74
C ALA A 377 58.55 -21.72 -2.25
N ALA A 378 57.54 -22.59 -2.39
CA ALA A 378 57.63 -24.00 -2.05
C ALA A 378 58.67 -24.74 -2.91
N GLU A 379 58.74 -24.45 -4.20
CA GLU A 379 59.77 -25.00 -5.11
C GLU A 379 61.18 -24.58 -4.67
N LYS A 380 61.39 -23.30 -4.32
CA LYS A 380 62.67 -22.82 -3.78
C LYS A 380 63.05 -23.50 -2.46
N ILE A 381 62.10 -23.68 -1.55
CA ILE A 381 62.33 -24.38 -0.28
C ILE A 381 62.74 -25.83 -0.57
N ALA A 382 62.01 -26.53 -1.43
CA ALA A 382 62.33 -27.91 -1.81
C ALA A 382 63.71 -28.03 -2.50
N GLU A 383 64.11 -27.04 -3.31
CA GLU A 383 65.44 -26.98 -3.90
C GLU A 383 66.54 -26.78 -2.84
N LEU A 384 66.32 -25.89 -1.88
CA LEU A 384 67.23 -25.67 -0.76
C LEU A 384 67.39 -26.93 0.08
N ASP A 385 66.30 -27.63 0.37
CA ASP A 385 66.29 -28.89 1.13
C ASP A 385 67.06 -29.99 0.40
N ARG A 386 66.92 -30.10 -0.92
CA ARG A 386 67.72 -31.02 -1.74
C ARG A 386 69.20 -30.71 -1.69
N LEU A 387 69.56 -29.42 -1.77
CA LEU A 387 70.96 -28.98 -1.70
C LEU A 387 71.57 -29.25 -0.33
N ASN A 388 70.82 -29.00 0.74
CA ASN A 388 71.23 -29.31 2.11
C ASN A 388 71.40 -30.81 2.33
N ALA A 389 70.47 -31.64 1.82
CA ALA A 389 70.59 -33.09 1.88
C ALA A 389 71.84 -33.59 1.14
N GLN A 390 72.17 -33.02 -0.03
CA GLN A 390 73.42 -33.31 -0.74
C GLN A 390 74.65 -32.96 0.09
N LYS A 391 74.69 -31.77 0.70
CA LYS A 391 75.80 -31.37 1.59
C LYS A 391 75.96 -32.30 2.78
N GLU A 392 74.87 -32.74 3.40
CA GLU A 392 74.94 -33.71 4.50
C GLU A 392 75.43 -35.08 4.04
N ILE A 393 75.01 -35.56 2.87
CA ILE A 393 75.55 -36.79 2.27
C ILE A 393 77.06 -36.66 2.00
N GLU A 394 77.50 -35.54 1.46
CA GLU A 394 78.92 -35.28 1.15
C GLU A 394 79.76 -35.18 2.42
N LYS A 395 79.25 -34.49 3.45
CA LYS A 395 79.85 -34.41 4.78
C LYS A 395 79.96 -35.79 5.44
N ALA A 396 78.92 -36.62 5.33
CA ALA A 396 78.93 -38.00 5.83
C ALA A 396 79.96 -38.87 5.08
N LYS A 397 80.09 -38.71 3.76
CA LYS A 397 81.15 -39.37 2.97
C LYS A 397 82.54 -38.94 3.44
N TYR A 398 82.77 -37.64 3.59
CA TYR A 398 84.03 -37.09 4.07
C TYR A 398 84.41 -37.62 5.47
N LEU A 399 83.45 -37.62 6.41
CA LEU A 399 83.64 -38.18 7.75
C LEU A 399 84.02 -39.66 7.71
N LYS A 400 83.35 -40.45 6.86
CA LYS A 400 83.64 -41.87 6.69
C LYS A 400 85.02 -42.11 6.06
N GLU A 401 85.42 -41.30 5.08
CA GLU A 401 86.77 -41.35 4.51
C GLU A 401 87.84 -40.97 5.55
N LYS A 402 87.56 -39.95 6.37
CA LYS A 402 88.44 -39.55 7.47
C LYS A 402 88.60 -40.69 8.49
N GLU A 403 87.51 -41.34 8.91
CA GLU A 403 87.56 -42.51 9.79
C GLU A 403 88.37 -43.66 9.19
N ILE A 404 88.20 -43.94 7.89
CA ILE A 404 88.99 -44.97 7.19
C ILE A 404 90.47 -44.59 7.15
N ALA A 405 90.80 -43.31 6.92
CA ALA A 405 92.17 -42.83 6.92
C ALA A 405 92.82 -42.91 8.31
N GLU A 406 92.09 -42.51 9.36
CA GLU A 406 92.53 -42.63 10.76
C GLU A 406 92.74 -44.10 11.15
N PHE A 407 91.83 -45.00 10.73
CA PHE A 407 91.98 -46.44 10.95
C PHE A 407 93.21 -47.01 10.23
N ARG A 408 93.47 -46.58 8.99
CA ARG A 408 94.68 -46.96 8.23
C ARG A 408 95.96 -46.47 8.91
N LEU A 409 95.98 -45.21 9.35
CA LEU A 409 97.11 -44.63 10.05
C LEU A 409 97.41 -45.42 11.34
N LYS A 410 96.37 -45.74 12.11
CA LYS A 410 96.49 -46.54 13.33
C LYS A 410 97.01 -47.96 13.05
N ALA A 411 96.51 -48.61 11.99
CA ALA A 411 97.01 -49.91 11.57
C ALA A 411 98.48 -49.86 11.11
N GLU A 412 98.91 -48.75 10.52
CA GLU A 412 100.30 -48.52 10.11
C GLU A 412 101.22 -48.26 11.31
N GLU A 413 100.76 -47.50 12.30
CA GLU A 413 101.45 -47.33 13.59
C GLU A 413 101.58 -48.64 14.36
N ASP A 414 100.52 -49.46 14.39
CA ASP A 414 100.54 -50.78 15.03
C ASP A 414 101.50 -51.73 14.29
N LYS A 415 101.54 -51.69 12.95
CA LYS A 415 102.55 -52.39 12.15
C LYS A 415 103.96 -51.92 12.48
N ARG A 416 104.19 -50.61 12.62
CA ARG A 416 105.50 -50.05 12.95
C ARG A 416 105.96 -50.51 14.33
N LYS A 417 105.06 -50.49 15.33
CA LYS A 417 105.32 -51.01 16.68
C LYS A 417 105.62 -52.52 16.66
N ALA A 418 104.90 -53.30 15.85
CA ALA A 418 105.16 -54.73 15.70
C ALA A 418 106.56 -54.97 15.10
N LEU A 419 106.95 -54.22 14.07
CA LEU A 419 108.27 -54.31 13.44
C LEU A 419 109.40 -53.91 14.41
N GLU A 420 109.16 -52.90 15.24
CA GLU A 420 110.10 -52.42 16.25
C GLU A 420 110.25 -53.44 17.40
N ASN A 421 109.17 -54.11 17.78
CA ASN A 421 109.19 -55.23 18.73
C ASN A 421 109.90 -56.47 18.16
N ASP A 422 109.72 -56.78 16.87
CA ASP A 422 110.45 -57.86 16.22
C ASP A 422 111.95 -57.56 16.10
N LYS A 423 112.33 -56.31 15.78
CA LYS A 423 113.74 -55.88 15.83
C LYS A 423 114.35 -56.03 17.23
N LYS A 424 113.60 -55.67 18.28
CA LYS A 424 114.04 -55.88 19.67
C LYS A 424 114.21 -57.36 20.00
N ARG A 425 113.30 -58.23 19.55
CA ARG A 425 113.44 -59.69 19.67
C ARG A 425 114.66 -60.22 18.91
N GLU A 426 114.94 -59.68 17.73
CA GLU A 426 116.09 -60.06 16.91
C GLU A 426 117.42 -59.61 17.54
N GLU A 427 117.46 -58.43 18.17
CA GLU A 427 118.60 -57.95 18.97
C GLU A 427 118.81 -58.78 20.25
N GLU A 428 117.74 -59.16 20.95
CA GLU A 428 117.81 -60.10 22.08
C GLU A 428 118.32 -61.48 21.64
N PHE A 429 117.86 -61.98 20.49
CA PHE A 429 118.33 -63.23 19.92
C PHE A 429 119.83 -63.16 19.54
N ARG A 430 120.28 -62.06 18.93
CA ARG A 430 121.72 -61.82 18.67
C ARG A 430 122.54 -61.77 19.96
N ARG A 431 122.04 -61.13 21.02
CA ARG A 431 122.70 -61.11 22.33
C ARG A 431 122.83 -62.52 22.93
N GLN A 432 121.78 -63.34 22.85
CA GLN A 432 121.84 -64.74 23.32
C GLN A 432 122.82 -65.59 22.52
N MET A 433 122.86 -65.41 21.19
CA MET A 433 123.78 -66.12 20.31
C MET A 433 125.24 -65.70 20.54
N GLN A 434 125.49 -64.42 20.83
CA GLN A 434 126.82 -63.90 21.16
C GLN A 434 127.30 -64.38 22.54
N ALA A 435 126.40 -64.51 23.53
CA ALA A 435 126.69 -65.13 24.81
C ALA A 435 127.02 -66.64 24.67
N GLN A 436 126.35 -67.37 23.78
CA GLN A 436 126.68 -68.77 23.49
C GLN A 436 128.06 -68.94 22.80
N LEU A 437 128.46 -67.97 21.96
CA LEU A 437 129.76 -67.99 21.29
C LEU A 437 130.92 -67.73 22.26
N GLU A 438 130.74 -66.84 23.23
CA GLU A 438 131.72 -66.55 24.30
C GLU A 438 131.86 -67.74 25.27
N THR A 439 130.79 -68.52 25.47
CA THR A 439 130.82 -69.72 26.33
C THR A 439 131.57 -70.89 25.68
N MET A 440 131.54 -71.03 24.34
CA MET A 440 132.30 -72.06 23.62
C MET A 440 133.79 -71.74 23.48
N GLN A 441 134.19 -70.46 23.52
CA GLN A 441 135.60 -70.06 23.41
C GLN A 441 136.39 -70.14 24.74
N ALA A 442 135.70 -70.34 25.88
CA ALA A 442 136.32 -70.46 27.21
C ALA A 442 136.71 -71.90 27.62
N LEU A 443 136.41 -72.94 26.83
CA LEU A 443 136.56 -74.36 27.22
C LEU A 443 137.73 -75.14 26.57
N ALA A 444 138.61 -74.48 25.81
CA ALA A 444 139.69 -75.16 25.08
C ALA A 444 141.11 -75.02 25.67
N ASN A 445 141.31 -74.43 26.87
CA ASN A 445 142.65 -74.26 27.46
C ASN A 445 142.77 -74.73 28.93
N ARG A 446 143.15 -76.02 29.07
CA ARG A 446 143.96 -76.67 30.13
C ARG A 446 143.34 -76.86 31.54
N PRO A 447 143.91 -77.76 32.39
CA PRO A 447 144.39 -79.13 32.20
C PRO A 447 143.76 -80.11 33.23
N VAL A 448 144.08 -81.40 33.08
CA VAL A 448 143.62 -82.58 33.85
C VAL A 448 144.08 -82.58 35.32
N VAL A 449 143.16 -82.75 36.28
CA VAL A 449 143.37 -83.47 37.58
C VAL A 449 142.04 -84.09 38.11
N VAL A 450 141.99 -85.43 38.07
CA VAL A 450 141.58 -86.44 39.07
C VAL A 450 140.57 -86.12 40.20
N SER A 451 139.68 -87.10 40.43
CA SER A 451 138.77 -87.40 41.59
C SER A 451 137.42 -86.67 41.58
N GLY A 452 136.27 -87.28 41.86
CA GLY A 452 135.89 -88.63 42.30
C GLY A 452 134.47 -88.57 42.89
N GLY A 453 133.65 -89.62 42.69
CA GLY A 453 132.35 -89.83 43.36
C GLY A 453 131.19 -89.07 42.72
N GLY A 454 130.19 -89.72 42.13
CA GLY A 454 129.16 -90.50 42.83
C GLY A 454 127.93 -89.60 42.96
N GLY A 455 126.88 -89.75 42.15
CA GLY A 455 125.90 -90.82 42.27
C GLY A 455 124.58 -90.21 42.76
N GLY A 456 123.44 -90.76 42.34
CA GLY A 456 122.13 -90.37 42.87
C GLY A 456 121.35 -89.45 41.92
N CYS A 457 120.56 -89.97 40.97
CA CYS A 457 119.28 -90.65 41.18
C CYS A 457 118.15 -89.68 41.53
N ASN A 458 117.25 -89.58 40.54
CA ASN A 458 115.80 -89.66 40.68
C ASN A 458 114.95 -88.44 41.08
N ILE A 459 113.85 -88.35 40.31
CA ILE A 459 112.48 -88.02 40.74
C ILE A 459 112.30 -86.51 40.99
N LEU A 460 111.41 -85.77 40.30
CA LEU A 460 110.13 -86.09 39.65
C LEU A 460 109.85 -85.07 38.54
#